data_AF-A0A2G9Q7Y1-F1
#
_entry.id   AF-A0A2G9Q7Y1-F1
#
_cell.length_a   1.000
_cell.length_b   1.000
_cell.length_c   1.000
_cell.angle_alpha   90.00
_cell.angle_beta   90.00
_cell.angle_gamma   90.00
#
_symmetry.space_group_name_H-M   'P 1'
#
loop_
_entity.id
_entity.type
_entity.pdbx_description
1 polymer ?
#
loop_
_entity_poly.entity_id
_entity_poly.type
_entity_poly.pdbx_seq_one_letter_code
_entity_poly.pdbx_strand_id
1 'polypeptide(L)'
;MQESFGLKVTGTLDLDTMEMMQQPRCGFVDVGEYSVFPGNSGWKTRVLTYSYPESLSGLDKCDPLVTPLTFTRIYNSVADIEISFAAQGMFIRQCHAISD
;
A
#
# COMPACT_ATOMS: atom_id res chain seq x y z
N MET A 1 -3.45 -19.10 -0.51
CA MET A 1 -1.98 -19.09 -0.73
C MET A 1 -1.67 -19.70 -2.09
N GLN A 2 -1.59 -21.03 -2.27
CA GLN A 2 -1.23 -21.62 -3.58
C GLN A 2 -2.11 -21.11 -4.73
N GLU A 3 -3.43 -21.14 -4.55
CA GLU A 3 -4.40 -20.60 -5.53
C GLU A 3 -4.19 -19.10 -5.82
N SER A 4 -3.99 -18.29 -4.78
CA SER A 4 -3.80 -16.83 -4.87
C SER A 4 -2.54 -16.46 -5.68
N PHE A 5 -1.53 -17.33 -5.67
CA PHE A 5 -0.28 -17.15 -6.40
C PHE A 5 -0.24 -17.96 -7.72
N GLY A 6 -1.36 -18.55 -8.14
CA GLY A 6 -1.45 -19.30 -9.40
C GLY A 6 -0.66 -20.63 -9.41
N LEU A 7 -0.27 -21.13 -8.24
CA LEU A 7 0.41 -22.42 -8.10
C LEU A 7 -0.60 -23.57 -8.20
N LYS A 8 -0.11 -24.76 -8.55
CA LYS A 8 -0.93 -25.97 -8.49
C LYS A 8 -1.36 -26.21 -7.04
N VAL A 9 -2.67 -26.34 -6.82
CA VAL A 9 -3.22 -26.55 -5.48
C VAL A 9 -2.98 -28.00 -5.06
N THR A 10 -1.91 -28.24 -4.31
CA THR A 10 -1.54 -29.55 -3.75
C THR A 10 -2.01 -29.69 -2.31
N GLY A 11 -2.21 -28.57 -1.60
CA GLY A 11 -2.51 -28.56 -0.17
C GLY A 11 -1.30 -28.92 0.71
N THR A 12 -0.12 -29.06 0.12
CA THR A 12 1.13 -29.42 0.79
C THR A 12 2.20 -28.37 0.54
N LEU A 13 3.17 -28.27 1.45
CA LEU A 13 4.33 -27.41 1.29
C LEU A 13 5.34 -28.06 0.33
N ASP A 14 5.12 -27.89 -0.97
CA ASP A 14 6.01 -28.38 -2.02
C ASP A 14 7.12 -27.38 -2.38
N LEU A 15 8.06 -27.81 -3.22
CA LEU A 15 9.24 -27.03 -3.61
C LEU A 15 8.84 -25.71 -4.30
N ASP A 16 7.87 -25.76 -5.21
CA ASP A 16 7.38 -24.57 -5.92
C ASP A 16 6.74 -23.57 -4.95
N THR A 17 6.00 -24.05 -3.96
CA THR A 17 5.43 -23.21 -2.89
C THR A 17 6.52 -22.59 -2.03
N MET A 18 7.57 -23.35 -1.69
CA MET A 18 8.71 -22.85 -0.90
C MET A 18 9.54 -21.81 -1.66
N GLU A 19 9.74 -22.00 -2.96
CA GLU A 19 10.43 -21.03 -3.82
C GLU A 19 9.63 -19.72 -3.88
N MET A 20 8.31 -19.81 -4.09
CA MET A 20 7.43 -18.65 -4.08
C MET A 20 7.50 -17.87 -2.75
N MET A 21 7.46 -18.57 -1.61
CA MET A 21 7.49 -17.93 -0.28
C MET A 21 8.79 -17.19 0.03
N GLN A 22 9.91 -17.56 -0.59
CA GLN A 22 11.22 -16.94 -0.36
C GLN A 22 11.41 -15.66 -1.18
N GLN A 23 10.58 -15.42 -2.20
CA GLN A 23 10.68 -14.22 -3.00
C GLN A 23 10.26 -12.98 -2.20
N PRO A 24 10.97 -11.84 -2.37
CA PRO A 24 10.58 -10.59 -1.74
C PRO A 24 9.18 -10.18 -2.23
N ARG A 25 8.29 -9.82 -1.31
CA ARG A 25 6.91 -9.42 -1.59
C ARG A 25 6.47 -8.27 -0.70
N CYS A 26 5.34 -7.66 -1.06
CA CYS A 26 4.72 -6.63 -0.22
C CYS A 26 4.33 -7.22 1.14
N GLY A 27 4.45 -6.43 2.21
CA GLY A 27 4.06 -6.84 3.57
C GLY A 27 2.56 -6.79 3.85
N PHE A 28 1.74 -6.46 2.85
CA PHE A 28 0.28 -6.48 2.96
C PHE A 28 -0.24 -7.92 2.86
N VAL A 29 -1.31 -8.24 3.60
CA VAL A 29 -1.87 -9.60 3.60
C VAL A 29 -2.56 -9.91 2.27
N ASP A 30 -2.31 -11.10 1.72
CA ASP A 30 -2.88 -11.51 0.42
C ASP A 30 -4.40 -11.77 0.50
N VAL A 31 -4.87 -12.24 1.66
CA VAL A 31 -6.28 -12.58 1.91
C VAL A 31 -6.68 -12.11 3.31
N GLY A 32 -7.71 -11.26 3.36
CA GLY A 32 -8.25 -10.69 4.60
C GLY A 32 -8.19 -9.16 4.60
N GLU A 33 -8.99 -8.53 5.46
CA GLU A 33 -8.83 -7.11 5.78
C GLU A 33 -7.64 -6.95 6.72
N TYR A 34 -6.75 -5.99 6.43
CA TYR A 34 -5.92 -5.40 7.47
C TYR A 34 -6.88 -4.58 8.36
N SER A 35 -7.47 -5.22 9.36
CA SER A 35 -8.51 -4.66 10.24
C SER A 35 -7.97 -3.67 11.26
N VAL A 36 -7.03 -2.82 10.87
CA VAL A 36 -6.56 -1.72 11.73
C VAL A 36 -7.53 -0.54 11.69
N PHE A 37 -8.35 -0.41 10.63
CA PHE A 37 -9.33 0.66 10.52
C PHE A 37 -10.72 0.12 10.14
N PRO A 38 -11.73 0.24 11.02
CA PRO A 38 -13.09 -0.13 10.67
C PRO A 38 -13.67 0.85 9.64
N GLY A 39 -14.13 0.36 8.47
CA GLY A 39 -14.87 1.17 7.49
C GLY A 39 -14.63 0.80 6.02
N ASN A 40 -15.34 1.47 5.10
CA ASN A 40 -15.12 1.36 3.65
C ASN A 40 -13.78 1.99 3.26
N SER A 41 -12.88 1.21 2.65
CA SER A 41 -11.51 1.58 2.26
C SER A 41 -11.39 2.51 1.05
N GLY A 42 -12.49 3.12 0.60
CA GLY A 42 -12.53 4.03 -0.54
C GLY A 42 -12.42 5.50 -0.12
N TRP A 43 -11.62 6.28 -0.86
CA TRP A 43 -11.57 7.73 -0.69
C TRP A 43 -12.92 8.38 -1.02
N LYS A 44 -13.43 9.23 -0.11
CA LYS A 44 -14.68 9.99 -0.34
C LYS A 44 -14.50 11.16 -1.30
N THR A 45 -13.25 11.61 -1.48
CA THR A 45 -12.88 12.73 -2.36
C THR A 45 -12.16 12.20 -3.60
N ARG A 46 -12.19 12.97 -4.69
CA ARG A 46 -11.43 12.67 -5.91
C ARG A 46 -10.08 13.39 -5.96
N VAL A 47 -9.92 14.46 -5.19
CA VAL A 47 -8.68 15.21 -5.08
C VAL A 47 -7.99 14.74 -3.80
N LEU A 48 -6.81 14.16 -3.97
CA LEU A 48 -5.99 13.63 -2.88
C LEU A 48 -4.65 14.36 -2.84
N THR A 49 -4.17 14.59 -1.64
CA THR A 49 -2.86 15.18 -1.37
C THR A 49 -1.87 14.10 -0.95
N TYR A 50 -0.62 14.22 -1.40
CA TYR A 50 0.44 13.30 -0.97
C TYR A 50 1.72 14.04 -0.59
N SER A 51 2.47 13.48 0.35
CA SER A 51 3.76 14.00 0.80
C SER A 51 4.78 12.87 0.93
N TYR A 52 6.05 13.19 0.63
CA TYR A 52 7.16 12.25 0.76
C TYR A 52 8.50 12.97 1.00
N PRO A 53 9.47 12.35 1.69
CA PRO A 53 10.80 12.90 1.94
C PRO A 53 11.54 13.31 0.67
N GLU A 54 12.21 14.47 0.66
CA GLU A 54 12.96 14.97 -0.51
C GLU A 54 14.03 14.01 -1.04
N SER A 55 14.50 13.07 -0.20
CA SER A 55 15.42 12.00 -0.59
C SER A 55 14.88 11.03 -1.66
N LEU A 56 13.60 11.12 -2.03
CA LEU A 56 12.94 10.28 -3.04
C LEU A 56 12.61 11.00 -4.34
N SER A 57 13.57 11.71 -4.92
CA SER A 57 13.42 12.47 -6.15
C SER A 57 13.05 11.67 -7.43
N GLY A 58 12.71 10.37 -7.32
CA GLY A 58 12.35 9.48 -8.43
C GLY A 58 10.91 8.94 -8.43
N LEU A 59 10.06 9.32 -7.47
CA LEU A 59 8.70 8.78 -7.33
C LEU A 59 7.66 9.32 -8.32
N ASP A 60 7.98 10.39 -9.06
CA ASP A 60 7.01 11.05 -9.97
C ASP A 60 6.74 10.27 -11.28
N LYS A 61 7.32 9.08 -11.43
CA LYS A 61 7.08 8.19 -12.57
C LYS A 61 6.11 7.08 -12.17
N CYS A 62 4.82 7.39 -12.21
CA CYS A 62 3.77 6.36 -12.23
C CYS A 62 3.21 6.24 -13.65
N ASP A 63 2.86 5.01 -14.03
CA ASP A 63 2.08 4.74 -15.23
C ASP A 63 0.75 5.52 -15.19
N PRO A 64 0.21 5.95 -16.35
CA PRO A 64 -1.00 6.76 -16.39
C PRO A 64 -2.14 6.03 -15.68
N LEU A 65 -2.57 6.63 -14.57
CA LEU A 65 -3.60 6.08 -13.72
C LEU A 65 -4.96 6.14 -14.45
N VAL A 66 -5.59 4.99 -14.69
CA VAL A 66 -6.92 4.91 -15.34
C VAL A 66 -8.05 5.14 -14.32
N THR A 67 -7.85 6.09 -13.39
CA THR A 67 -8.84 6.41 -12.36
C THR A 67 -9.23 7.89 -12.44
N PRO A 68 -10.44 8.27 -12.00
CA PRO A 68 -10.86 9.67 -11.97
C PRO A 68 -10.27 10.47 -10.80
N LEU A 69 -9.25 9.94 -10.12
CA LEU A 69 -8.60 10.58 -8.98
C LEU A 69 -7.49 11.52 -9.46
N THR A 70 -7.33 12.65 -8.77
CA THR A 70 -6.23 13.60 -8.99
C THR A 70 -5.35 13.66 -7.74
N PHE A 71 -4.03 13.70 -7.95
CA PHE A 71 -3.04 13.70 -6.89
C PHE A 71 -2.24 15.00 -6.94
N THR A 72 -2.11 15.67 -5.80
CA THR A 72 -1.33 16.91 -5.67
C THR A 72 -0.29 16.74 -4.58
N ARG A 73 0.98 16.98 -4.91
CA ARG A 73 2.06 16.94 -3.93
C ARG A 73 1.99 18.18 -3.05
N ILE A 74 2.05 17.99 -1.73
CA ILE A 74 2.18 19.07 -0.76
C ILE A 74 3.43 18.89 0.09
N TYR A 75 3.93 20.00 0.65
CA TYR A 75 5.12 20.04 1.49
C TYR A 75 4.76 20.67 2.83
N ASN A 76 5.45 20.24 3.90
CA ASN A 76 5.37 20.86 5.22
C ASN A 76 3.93 20.97 5.80
N SER A 77 3.05 20.03 5.44
CA SER A 77 1.65 19.94 5.86
C SER A 77 1.20 18.48 5.88
N VAL A 78 0.13 18.20 6.62
CA VAL A 78 -0.47 16.85 6.71
C VAL A 78 -1.20 16.56 5.40
N ALA A 79 -0.81 15.47 4.75
CA ALA A 79 -1.40 15.01 3.49
C ALA A 79 -2.38 13.86 3.72
N ASP A 80 -3.26 13.61 2.75
CA ASP A 80 -4.12 12.41 2.76
C ASP A 80 -3.28 11.12 2.72
N ILE A 81 -2.17 11.15 1.98
CA ILE A 81 -1.22 10.03 1.81
C ILE A 81 0.19 10.49 2.21
N GLU A 82 0.68 10.02 3.36
CA GLU A 82 2.05 10.28 3.83
C GLU A 82 2.97 9.09 3.56
N ILE A 83 3.97 9.28 2.71
CA ILE A 83 4.96 8.25 2.39
C ILE A 83 6.19 8.48 3.27
N SER A 84 6.64 7.45 3.99
CA SER A 84 7.83 7.51 4.83
C SER A 84 8.57 6.17 4.85
N PHE A 85 9.83 6.17 5.29
CA PHE A 85 10.60 4.96 5.52
C PHE A 85 10.86 4.77 7.00
N ALA A 86 10.65 3.54 7.44
CA ALA A 86 11.09 3.07 8.74
C ALA A 86 12.03 1.89 8.53
N ALA A 87 13.14 1.87 9.27
CA ALA A 87 13.93 0.67 9.42
C ALA A 87 13.26 -0.19 10.51
N GLN A 88 12.81 -1.40 10.14
CA GLN A 88 12.01 -2.34 10.94
C GLN A 88 10.49 -2.08 10.90
N GLY A 89 9.80 -2.76 9.97
CA GLY A 89 8.34 -2.86 9.95
C GLY A 89 7.58 -1.64 9.39
N MET A 90 6.38 -1.91 8.85
CA MET A 90 5.55 -0.94 8.13
C MET A 90 4.69 -0.11 9.10
N PHE A 91 4.88 1.21 9.11
CA PHE A 91 3.91 2.18 9.65
C PHE A 91 3.09 2.75 8.48
N ILE A 92 1.81 2.39 8.38
CA ILE A 92 0.85 3.19 7.62
C ILE A 92 0.33 4.26 8.58
N ARG A 93 0.94 5.45 8.59
CA ARG A 93 0.30 6.60 9.21
C ARG A 93 -0.74 7.13 8.22
N GLN A 94 -1.96 6.63 8.34
CA GLN A 94 -3.11 7.40 7.88
C GLN A 94 -3.65 8.13 9.11
N CYS A 95 -3.17 9.35 9.35
CA CYS A 95 -3.76 10.23 10.35
C CYS A 95 -5.11 10.72 9.81
N HIS A 96 -6.16 9.92 9.98
CA HIS A 96 -7.51 10.45 9.88
C HIS A 96 -7.84 11.18 11.19
N ALA A 97 -7.76 12.50 11.17
CA ALA A 97 -8.45 13.35 12.13
C ALA A 97 -8.95 14.61 11.42
N ILE A 98 -10.17 14.50 10.87
CA ILE A 98 -11.06 15.65 10.63
C ILE A 98 -11.94 15.78 11.88
N SER A 99 -11.74 16.88 12.61
CA SER A 99 -12.69 17.65 13.43
C SER A 99 -11.81 18.63 14.24
N ASP A 100 -11.82 19.95 14.03
CA ASP A 100 -12.94 20.88 13.79
C ASP A 100 -12.87 21.66 12.46
#